data_AF-A0A7S9L318-F1
#
_entry.id   AF-A0A7S9L318-F1
#
_cell.length_a   1.000
_cell.length_b   1.000
_cell.length_c   1.000
_cell.angle_alpha   90.00
_cell.angle_beta   90.00
_cell.angle_gamma   90.00
#
_symmetry.space_group_name_H-M   'P 1'
#
loop_
_entity.id
_entity.type
_entity.pdbx_description
1 polymer ?
#
loop_
_entity_poly.entity_id
_entity_poly.type
_entity_poly.pdbx_seq_one_letter_code
_entity_poly.pdbx_strand_id
1 'polypeptide(L)'
;MKNFRIVFLFLTLVILNSCGKKTDKDRAIELVKSKYESGNQELNFENATLDSLYTISPKAYADSIKKGNELDTTLALLESEIEHLPQAESDSVGRISAELTKRRYRLIDLAKLKPQFRGWKLSGVKVEDENAEVLSFNFDKGITQIVE
;
A
#
# COMPACT_ATOMS: atom_id res chain seq x y z
N MET A 1 3.35 57.34 4.38
CA MET A 1 3.79 56.17 3.57
C MET A 1 4.82 55.29 4.30
N LYS A 2 4.62 54.97 5.59
CA LYS A 2 5.56 54.13 6.38
C LYS A 2 5.00 52.73 6.66
N ASN A 3 3.67 52.63 6.80
CA ASN A 3 2.97 51.38 7.11
C ASN A 3 2.85 50.43 5.91
N PHE A 4 2.86 50.96 4.67
CA PHE A 4 2.81 50.15 3.45
C PHE A 4 4.10 49.35 3.22
N ARG A 5 5.26 49.90 3.62
CA ARG A 5 6.54 49.19 3.52
C ARG A 5 6.65 48.02 4.47
N ILE A 6 6.02 48.11 5.65
CA ILE A 6 6.02 47.03 6.67
C ILE A 6 5.14 45.87 6.22
N VAL A 7 3.96 46.16 5.63
CA VAL A 7 3.06 45.14 5.08
C VAL A 7 3.71 44.40 3.91
N PHE A 8 4.42 45.12 3.02
CA PHE A 8 5.11 44.50 1.88
C PHE A 8 6.28 43.58 2.34
N LEU A 9 6.98 43.97 3.41
CA LEU A 9 8.11 43.20 3.97
C LEU A 9 7.64 41.90 4.65
N PHE A 10 6.49 41.94 5.34
CA PHE A 10 5.84 40.75 5.89
C PHE A 10 5.34 39.81 4.79
N LEU A 11 4.78 40.34 3.70
CA LEU A 11 4.30 39.53 2.58
C LEU A 11 5.45 38.79 1.87
N THR A 12 6.61 39.42 1.70
CA THR A 12 7.80 38.76 1.15
C THR A 12 8.41 37.70 2.08
N LEU A 13 8.28 37.86 3.41
CA LEU A 13 8.78 36.87 4.38
C LEU A 13 7.92 35.59 4.42
N VAL A 14 6.61 35.70 4.15
CA VAL A 14 5.71 34.53 4.10
C VAL A 14 5.98 33.69 2.85
N ILE A 15 6.32 34.32 1.73
CA ILE A 15 6.60 33.62 0.45
C ILE A 15 7.92 32.82 0.52
N LEU A 16 8.91 33.29 1.29
CA LEU A 16 10.22 32.61 1.42
C LEU A 16 10.23 31.42 2.40
N ASN A 17 9.20 31.25 3.23
CA ASN A 17 9.11 30.14 4.19
C ASN A 17 8.43 28.89 3.63
N SER A 18 7.91 28.93 2.41
CA SER A 18 7.39 27.75 1.71
C SER A 18 8.51 27.03 0.94
N CYS A 19 9.69 26.88 1.53
CA CYS A 19 10.64 25.85 1.11
C CYS A 19 10.14 24.51 1.67
N GLY A 20 8.96 24.09 1.23
CA GLY A 20 8.39 22.79 1.57
C GLY A 20 9.27 21.73 0.94
N LYS A 21 9.80 20.80 1.74
CA LYS A 21 10.44 19.60 1.20
C LYS A 21 9.44 18.92 0.27
N LYS A 22 9.81 18.72 -1.00
CA LYS A 22 8.98 17.97 -1.95
C LYS A 22 8.56 16.64 -1.33
N THR A 23 7.29 16.28 -1.45
CA THR A 23 6.80 14.97 -1.03
C THR A 23 7.27 13.89 -1.99
N ASP A 24 7.14 12.63 -1.60
CA ASP A 24 7.39 11.50 -2.51
C ASP A 24 6.47 11.53 -3.74
N LYS A 25 5.23 11.97 -3.57
CA LYS A 25 4.29 12.16 -4.69
C LYS A 25 4.78 13.24 -5.64
N ASP A 26 5.25 14.38 -5.12
CA ASP A 26 5.76 15.48 -5.96
C ASP A 26 6.98 15.04 -6.77
N ARG A 27 7.90 14.30 -6.13
CA ARG A 27 9.07 13.70 -6.82
C ARG A 27 8.66 12.72 -7.91
N ALA A 28 7.68 11.86 -7.65
CA ALA A 28 7.19 10.90 -8.64
C ALA A 28 6.55 11.62 -9.84
N ILE A 29 5.74 12.65 -9.59
CA ILE A 29 5.13 13.46 -10.65
C ILE A 29 6.21 14.12 -11.52
N GLU A 30 7.19 14.79 -10.90
CA GLU A 30 8.28 15.46 -11.62
C GLU A 30 9.08 14.49 -12.50
N LEU A 31 9.32 13.28 -11.99
CA LEU A 31 10.00 12.23 -12.75
C LEU A 31 9.16 11.68 -13.92
N VAL A 32 7.84 11.56 -13.75
CA VAL A 32 6.97 11.20 -14.88
C VAL A 32 7.01 12.31 -15.92
N LYS A 33 6.81 13.57 -15.51
CA LYS A 33 6.83 14.72 -16.41
C LYS A 33 8.12 14.77 -17.23
N SER A 34 9.28 14.66 -16.58
CA SER A 34 10.58 14.72 -17.27
C SER A 34 10.81 13.61 -18.29
N LYS A 35 10.14 12.46 -18.15
CA LYS A 35 10.27 11.30 -19.04
C LYS A 35 9.16 11.17 -20.08
N TYR A 36 7.95 11.64 -19.78
CA TYR A 36 6.76 11.39 -20.59
C TYR A 36 6.27 12.61 -21.36
N GLU A 37 6.59 13.84 -20.96
CA GLU A 37 6.20 15.03 -21.72
C GLU A 37 7.06 15.13 -22.99
N SER A 38 6.70 14.36 -24.01
CA SER A 38 7.25 14.50 -25.36
C SER A 38 6.36 15.44 -26.18
N GLY A 39 6.73 16.71 -26.25
CA GLY A 39 6.35 17.69 -27.29
C GLY A 39 4.88 18.10 -27.47
N ASN A 40 3.89 17.22 -27.32
CA ASN A 40 2.46 17.48 -27.65
C ASN A 40 1.45 16.72 -26.76
N GLN A 41 1.88 16.01 -25.72
CA GLN A 41 0.98 15.31 -24.78
C GLN A 41 1.26 15.76 -23.35
N GLU A 42 0.35 16.57 -22.82
CA GLU A 42 0.39 17.01 -21.42
C GLU A 42 -0.35 16.00 -20.53
N LEU A 43 0.21 15.75 -19.34
CA LEU A 43 -0.33 14.81 -18.37
C LEU A 43 -1.01 15.56 -17.22
N ASN A 44 -2.23 15.15 -16.91
CA ASN A 44 -3.00 15.62 -15.76
C ASN A 44 -2.80 14.69 -14.55
N PHE A 45 -2.37 15.28 -13.43
CA PHE A 45 -2.09 14.60 -12.16
C PHE A 45 -3.06 14.97 -11.02
N GLU A 46 -4.15 15.68 -11.30
CA GLU A 46 -5.12 16.18 -10.30
C GLU A 46 -5.62 15.04 -9.40
N ASN A 47 -5.94 13.90 -10.01
CA ASN A 47 -6.43 12.70 -9.32
C ASN A 47 -5.33 11.68 -9.02
N ALA A 48 -4.05 12.05 -9.17
CA ALA A 48 -2.97 11.10 -9.01
C ALA A 48 -2.79 10.69 -7.55
N THR A 49 -2.58 9.40 -7.29
CA THR A 49 -2.30 8.85 -5.96
C THR A 49 -0.95 8.15 -5.96
N LEU A 50 -0.20 8.26 -4.86
CA LEU A 50 1.05 7.54 -4.69
C LEU A 50 0.86 6.44 -3.64
N ASP A 51 0.84 5.20 -4.10
CA ASP A 51 0.63 4.02 -3.27
C ASP A 51 1.95 3.30 -2.99
N SER A 52 2.15 2.86 -1.74
CA SER A 52 3.29 2.01 -1.40
C SER A 52 3.08 0.58 -1.91
N LEU A 53 4.06 0.06 -2.64
CA LEU A 53 4.08 -1.32 -3.10
C LEU A 53 4.85 -2.21 -2.12
N TYR A 54 4.28 -3.36 -1.80
CA TYR A 54 4.88 -4.35 -0.92
C TYR A 54 4.94 -5.74 -1.56
N THR A 55 5.75 -6.65 -1.01
CA THR A 55 5.72 -8.09 -1.35
C THR A 55 4.36 -8.71 -1.10
N ILE A 56 3.79 -8.41 0.06
CA ILE A 56 2.41 -8.65 0.47
C ILE A 56 1.93 -7.38 1.17
N SER A 57 0.64 -7.03 1.05
CA SER A 57 0.13 -5.86 1.76
C SER A 57 0.26 -6.06 3.28
N PRO A 58 0.64 -5.03 4.06
CA PRO A 58 0.73 -5.13 5.51
C PRO A 58 -0.58 -5.60 6.16
N LYS A 59 -1.72 -5.19 5.60
CA LYS A 59 -3.05 -5.62 6.03
C LYS A 59 -3.26 -7.13 5.82
N ALA A 60 -2.99 -7.63 4.61
CA ALA A 60 -3.17 -9.06 4.33
C ALA A 60 -2.25 -9.93 5.21
N TYR A 61 -1.03 -9.46 5.48
CA TYR A 61 -0.14 -10.10 6.45
C TYR A 61 -0.75 -10.11 7.86
N ALA A 62 -1.19 -8.96 8.38
CA ALA A 62 -1.80 -8.88 9.71
C ALA A 62 -3.04 -9.77 9.85
N ASP A 63 -3.92 -9.75 8.83
CA ASP A 63 -5.11 -10.58 8.77
C ASP A 63 -4.76 -12.08 8.76
N SER A 64 -3.68 -12.47 8.08
CA SER A 64 -3.22 -13.86 8.07
C SER A 64 -2.75 -14.37 9.44
N ILE A 65 -2.03 -13.51 10.19
CA ILE A 65 -1.57 -13.83 11.54
C ILE A 65 -2.77 -13.97 12.47
N LYS A 66 -3.68 -12.98 12.43
CA LYS A 66 -4.92 -13.02 13.22
C LYS A 66 -5.71 -14.29 12.93
N LYS A 67 -5.90 -14.63 11.66
CA LYS A 67 -6.65 -15.82 11.27
C LYS A 67 -5.96 -17.11 11.71
N GLY A 68 -4.62 -17.15 11.68
CA GLY A 68 -3.85 -18.26 12.23
C GLY A 68 -4.16 -18.49 13.70
N ASN A 69 -4.14 -17.44 14.51
CA ASN A 69 -4.43 -17.54 15.95
C ASN A 69 -5.88 -17.96 16.23
N GLU A 70 -6.85 -17.46 15.45
CA GLU A 70 -8.25 -17.90 15.56
C GLU A 70 -8.42 -19.39 15.26
N LEU A 71 -7.68 -19.90 14.26
CA LEU A 71 -7.67 -21.32 13.92
C LEU A 71 -7.03 -22.16 15.04
N ASP A 72 -5.95 -21.68 15.65
CA ASP A 72 -5.31 -22.37 16.77
C ASP A 72 -6.29 -22.55 17.95
N THR A 73 -7.07 -21.51 18.28
CA THR A 73 -8.13 -21.60 19.30
C THR A 73 -9.22 -22.59 18.91
N THR A 74 -9.65 -22.57 17.64
CA THR A 74 -10.72 -23.46 17.16
C THR A 74 -10.26 -24.92 17.16
N LEU A 75 -9.03 -25.19 16.73
CA LEU A 75 -8.44 -26.53 16.75
C LEU A 75 -8.35 -27.08 18.17
N ALA A 76 -7.90 -26.28 19.13
CA ALA A 76 -7.84 -26.69 20.54
C ALA A 76 -9.23 -27.04 21.11
N LEU A 77 -10.27 -26.31 20.73
CA LEU A 77 -11.65 -26.63 21.12
C LEU A 77 -12.11 -27.95 20.50
N LEU A 78 -11.91 -28.14 19.20
CA LEU A 78 -12.28 -29.37 18.50
C LEU A 78 -11.53 -30.59 19.08
N GLU A 79 -10.26 -30.44 19.42
CA GLU A 79 -9.46 -31.48 20.09
C GLU A 79 -10.01 -31.82 21.48
N SER A 80 -10.52 -30.84 22.24
CA SER A 80 -11.15 -31.12 23.54
C SER A 80 -12.52 -31.80 23.43
N GLU A 81 -13.26 -31.53 22.35
CA GLU A 81 -14.59 -32.09 22.15
C GLU A 81 -14.53 -33.51 21.55
N ILE A 82 -13.54 -33.80 20.69
CA ILE A 82 -13.47 -35.04 19.92
C ILE A 82 -13.44 -36.31 20.79
N GLU A 83 -12.83 -36.22 21.99
CA GLU A 83 -12.71 -37.33 22.94
C GLU A 83 -14.04 -37.70 23.62
N HIS A 84 -15.04 -36.81 23.54
CA HIS A 84 -16.34 -36.97 24.19
C HIS A 84 -17.46 -37.34 23.21
N LEU A 85 -17.15 -37.43 21.91
CA LEU A 85 -18.14 -37.68 20.86
C LEU A 85 -18.26 -39.17 20.51
N PRO A 86 -19.44 -39.64 20.07
CA PRO A 86 -19.59 -40.93 19.41
C PRO A 86 -18.69 -41.04 18.17
N GLN A 87 -18.25 -42.26 17.82
CA GLN A 87 -17.29 -42.50 16.75
C GLN A 87 -17.61 -41.78 15.42
N ALA A 88 -18.87 -41.84 14.96
CA ALA A 88 -19.26 -41.23 13.70
C ALA A 88 -19.14 -39.69 13.70
N GLU A 89 -19.40 -39.05 14.84
CA GLU A 89 -19.26 -37.61 15.02
C GLU A 89 -17.79 -37.23 15.18
N SER A 90 -17.03 -38.04 15.93
CA SER A 90 -15.58 -37.92 16.08
C SER A 90 -14.85 -37.97 14.73
N ASP A 91 -15.20 -38.91 13.85
CA ASP A 91 -14.62 -39.01 12.49
C ASP A 91 -14.89 -37.74 11.64
N SER A 92 -16.07 -37.14 11.79
CA SER A 92 -16.44 -35.89 11.12
C SER A 92 -15.61 -34.71 11.65
N VAL A 93 -15.51 -34.58 12.98
CA VAL A 93 -14.68 -33.55 13.65
C VAL A 93 -13.21 -33.71 13.28
N GLY A 94 -12.70 -34.94 13.20
CA GLY A 94 -11.34 -35.22 12.75
C GLY A 94 -11.07 -34.72 11.33
N ARG A 95 -12.01 -34.92 10.40
CA ARG A 95 -11.90 -34.39 9.02
C ARG A 95 -11.89 -32.86 8.98
N ILE A 96 -12.76 -32.22 9.76
CA ILE A 96 -12.82 -30.75 9.84
C ILE A 96 -11.49 -30.21 10.39
N SER A 97 -11.01 -30.80 11.49
CA SER A 97 -9.75 -30.43 12.13
C SER A 97 -8.58 -30.56 11.16
N ALA A 98 -8.53 -31.63 10.36
CA ALA A 98 -7.48 -31.81 9.35
C ALA A 98 -7.48 -30.69 8.28
N GLU A 99 -8.65 -30.28 7.78
CA GLU A 99 -8.74 -29.19 6.79
C GLU A 99 -8.37 -27.83 7.41
N LEU A 100 -8.79 -27.58 8.65
CA LEU A 100 -8.40 -26.37 9.38
C LEU A 100 -6.89 -26.32 9.64
N THR A 101 -6.27 -27.44 10.02
CA THR A 101 -4.81 -27.57 10.18
C THR A 101 -4.08 -27.30 8.87
N LYS A 102 -4.58 -27.84 7.74
CA LYS A 102 -4.01 -27.54 6.42
C LYS A 102 -4.10 -26.04 6.09
N ARG A 103 -5.22 -25.40 6.41
CA ARG A 103 -5.40 -23.95 6.25
C ARG A 103 -4.45 -23.17 7.16
N ARG A 104 -4.22 -23.65 8.39
CA ARG A 104 -3.26 -23.07 9.32
C ARG A 104 -1.84 -23.08 8.75
N TYR A 105 -1.39 -24.19 8.17
CA TYR A 105 -0.08 -24.26 7.51
C TYR A 105 0.07 -23.27 6.36
N ARG A 106 -0.96 -23.12 5.52
CA ARG A 106 -0.95 -22.11 4.44
C ARG A 106 -0.79 -20.69 4.99
N LEU A 107 -1.43 -20.37 6.11
CA LEU A 107 -1.29 -19.07 6.77
C LEU A 107 0.10 -18.89 7.38
N ILE A 108 0.73 -19.94 7.91
CA ILE A 108 2.13 -19.90 8.37
C ILE A 108 3.06 -19.59 7.20
N ASP A 109 2.85 -20.21 6.04
CA ASP A 109 3.69 -19.96 4.87
C ASP A 109 3.53 -18.53 4.34
N LEU A 110 2.30 -18.02 4.32
CA LEU A 110 2.04 -16.62 3.98
C LEU A 110 2.65 -15.66 5.02
N ALA A 111 2.62 -15.99 6.30
CA ALA A 111 3.27 -15.23 7.37
C ALA A 111 4.80 -15.25 7.28
N LYS A 112 5.42 -16.25 6.65
CA LYS A 112 6.87 -16.21 6.38
C LYS A 112 7.22 -15.11 5.37
N LEU A 113 6.30 -14.78 4.46
CA LEU A 113 6.42 -13.68 3.50
C LEU A 113 6.14 -12.33 4.18
N LYS A 114 7.00 -11.92 5.13
CA LYS A 114 6.86 -10.62 5.81
C LYS A 114 6.69 -9.48 4.80
N PRO A 115 5.86 -8.45 5.09
CA PRO A 115 5.73 -7.28 4.23
C PRO A 115 7.09 -6.63 4.03
N GLN A 116 7.56 -6.61 2.80
CA GLN A 116 8.75 -5.89 2.41
C GLN A 116 8.33 -4.81 1.43
N PHE A 117 8.61 -3.57 1.79
CA PHE A 117 8.45 -2.45 0.88
C PHE A 117 9.26 -2.72 -0.40
N ARG A 118 8.69 -2.48 -1.57
CA ARG A 118 9.33 -2.71 -2.88
C ARG A 118 9.46 -1.44 -3.71
N GLY A 119 8.65 -0.43 -3.45
CA GLY A 119 8.65 0.80 -4.20
C GLY A 119 7.30 1.47 -4.19
N TRP A 120 7.03 2.28 -5.19
CA TRP A 120 5.85 3.13 -5.24
C TRP A 120 5.10 2.95 -6.54
N LYS A 121 3.80 3.22 -6.53
CA LYS A 121 2.98 3.30 -7.73
C LYS A 121 2.25 4.64 -7.76
N LEU A 122 2.52 5.45 -8.78
CA LEU A 122 1.74 6.64 -9.09
C LEU A 122 0.59 6.22 -10.01
N SER A 123 -0.64 6.23 -9.51
CA SER A 123 -1.85 5.85 -10.26
C SER A 123 -2.70 7.09 -10.53
N GLY A 124 -3.68 6.99 -11.43
CA GLY A 124 -4.68 8.06 -11.64
C GLY A 124 -4.18 9.22 -12.50
N VAL A 125 -3.08 9.04 -13.22
CA VAL A 125 -2.56 10.02 -14.19
C VAL A 125 -3.36 9.91 -15.48
N LYS A 126 -3.79 11.03 -16.05
CA LYS A 126 -4.53 11.05 -17.33
C LYS A 126 -3.73 11.82 -18.36
N VAL A 127 -3.92 11.50 -19.64
CA VAL A 127 -3.53 12.42 -20.72
C VAL A 127 -4.63 13.47 -20.85
N GLU A 128 -4.31 14.72 -21.15
CA GLU A 128 -5.28 15.83 -21.24
C GLU A 128 -6.28 15.75 -22.43
N ASP A 129 -6.41 14.59 -23.08
CA ASP A 129 -7.44 14.32 -24.09
C ASP A 129 -8.73 13.78 -23.41
N GLU A 130 -9.90 14.25 -23.84
CA GLU A 130 -11.20 14.02 -23.17
C GLU A 130 -11.60 12.54 -23.11
N ASN A 131 -10.95 11.67 -23.89
CA ASN A 131 -11.14 10.21 -23.91
C ASN A 131 -9.90 9.40 -23.48
N ALA A 132 -8.94 10.03 -22.80
CA ALA A 132 -7.65 9.41 -22.51
C ALA A 132 -7.67 8.28 -21.47
N GLU A 133 -6.78 7.32 -21.69
CA GLU A 133 -6.47 6.23 -20.77
C GLU A 133 -5.91 6.73 -19.43
N VAL A 134 -6.27 6.05 -18.34
CA VAL A 134 -5.69 6.29 -17.02
C VAL A 134 -4.39 5.50 -16.91
N LEU A 135 -3.28 6.22 -16.80
CA LEU A 135 -1.93 5.68 -16.70
C LEU A 135 -1.54 5.41 -15.24
N SER A 136 -0.58 4.51 -15.09
CA SER A 136 0.06 4.21 -13.81
C SER A 136 1.55 3.96 -14.00
N PHE A 137 2.36 4.45 -13.07
CA PHE A 137 3.82 4.38 -13.13
C PHE A 137 4.36 3.74 -11.85
N ASN A 138 5.23 2.74 -12.00
CA ASN A 138 5.89 2.10 -10.88
C ASN A 138 7.31 2.66 -10.71
N PHE A 139 7.69 2.88 -9.46
CA PHE A 139 9.02 3.30 -9.04
C PHE A 139 9.58 2.24 -8.09
N ASP A 140 10.89 2.08 -8.08
CA ASP A 140 11.56 1.28 -7.07
C ASP A 140 11.51 1.97 -5.69
N LYS A 141 12.26 1.44 -4.73
CA LYS A 141 12.29 1.97 -3.35
C LYS A 141 12.73 3.44 -3.29
N GLY A 142 13.54 3.91 -4.23
CA GLY A 142 14.05 5.26 -4.28
C GLY A 142 13.44 6.02 -5.45
N ILE A 143 12.33 6.74 -5.22
CA ILE A 143 11.74 7.63 -6.24
C ILE A 143 12.79 8.59 -6.84
N THR A 144 13.80 8.95 -6.05
CA THR A 144 14.91 9.83 -6.43
C THR A 144 16.10 9.15 -7.13
N GLN A 145 16.25 7.82 -7.11
CA GLN A 145 17.43 7.17 -7.72
C GLN A 145 17.45 7.25 -9.26
N ILE A 146 16.42 7.84 -9.85
CA ILE A 146 16.23 7.94 -11.29
C ILE A 146 16.44 9.40 -11.77
N VAL A 147 16.66 10.35 -10.86
CA VAL A 147 16.93 11.77 -11.19
C VAL A 147 18.08 12.25 -10.30
N GLU A 148 19.30 12.18 -10.84
CA GLU A 148 20.41 13.04 -10.41
C GLU A 148 20.28 14.41 -11.09
#